data_AF-A0A4R6BJ44-F1
#
_entry.id   AF-A0A4R6BJ44-F1
#
_cell.length_a   1.000
_cell.length_b   1.000
_cell.length_c   1.000
_cell.angle_alpha   90.00
_cell.angle_beta   90.00
_cell.angle_gamma   90.00
#
_symmetry.space_group_name_H-M   'P 1'
#
loop_
_entity.id
_entity.type
_entity.pdbx_description
1 polymer ?
#
loop_
_entity_poly.entity_id
_entity_poly.type
_entity_poly.pdbx_seq_one_letter_code
_entity_poly.pdbx_strand_id
1 'polypeptide(L)' 'MKKALPSQEYVGFADTDEFQRISGISDADLKKKVYPNAEFKKRFIRRFPGSRKRYIKIKPAIDYIWDYLLEGE' A
#
# COMPACT_ATOMS: atom_id res chain seq x y z
N MET A 1 5.27 -17.37 -23.10
CA MET A 1 4.91 -16.64 -21.85
C MET A 1 6.19 -16.29 -21.11
N LYS A 2 6.63 -15.03 -21.12
CA LYS A 2 7.84 -14.62 -20.40
C LYS A 2 7.47 -14.41 -18.93
N LYS A 3 7.99 -15.27 -18.05
CA LYS A 3 7.95 -15.05 -16.60
C LYS A 3 8.67 -13.72 -16.33
N ALA A 4 7.92 -12.69 -15.93
CA ALA A 4 8.52 -11.49 -15.37
C ALA A 4 9.09 -11.89 -14.00
N LEU A 5 10.42 -12.05 -13.92
CA LEU A 5 11.10 -12.07 -12.64
C LEU A 5 10.81 -10.72 -11.97
N PRO A 6 10.37 -10.68 -10.70
CA PRO A 6 10.08 -9.41 -10.04
C PRO A 6 11.38 -8.62 -10.02
N SER A 7 11.39 -7.42 -10.61
CA SER A 7 12.54 -6.53 -10.43
C SER A 7 12.68 -6.34 -8.92
N GLN A 8 13.89 -6.46 -8.41
CA GLN A 8 14.23 -6.29 -6.99
C GLN A 8 13.62 -5.01 -6.38
N GLU A 9 13.29 -4.04 -7.24
CA GLU A 9 12.63 -2.78 -6.92
C GLU A 9 11.22 -2.93 -6.31
N TYR A 10 10.52 -4.05 -6.56
CA TYR A 10 9.18 -4.31 -6.03
C TYR A 10 9.19 -5.03 -4.67
N VAL A 11 10.35 -5.49 -4.20
CA VAL A 11 10.44 -6.20 -2.90
C VAL A 11 10.00 -5.26 -1.77
N GLY A 12 9.04 -5.72 -0.95
CA GLY A 12 8.45 -4.93 0.13
C GLY A 12 7.34 -3.97 -0.32
N PHE A 13 6.95 -4.02 -1.58
CA PHE A 13 5.80 -3.29 -2.12
C PHE A 13 4.73 -4.27 -2.60
N ALA A 14 3.46 -3.91 -2.41
CA ALA A 14 2.31 -4.62 -2.96
C ALA A 14 1.48 -3.65 -3.80
N ASP A 15 0.81 -4.12 -4.84
CA ASP A 15 -0.24 -3.31 -5.44
C ASP A 15 -1.44 -3.18 -4.49
N THR A 16 -2.43 -2.38 -4.85
CA THR A 16 -3.56 -2.07 -3.97
C THR A 16 -4.33 -3.32 -3.52
N ASP A 17 -4.52 -4.28 -4.43
CA ASP A 17 -5.32 -5.47 -4.18
C ASP A 17 -4.54 -6.45 -3.30
N GLU A 18 -3.24 -6.64 -3.59
CA GLU A 18 -2.36 -7.45 -2.78
C GLU A 18 -2.13 -6.84 -1.39
N PHE A 19 -1.97 -5.51 -1.30
CA PHE A 19 -1.80 -4.82 -0.03
C PHE A 19 -3.03 -5.01 0.86
N GLN A 20 -4.24 -4.92 0.30
CA GLN A 20 -5.47 -5.18 1.03
C GLN A 20 -5.50 -6.60 1.60
N ARG A 21 -5.11 -7.60 0.79
CA ARG A 21 -5.04 -9.00 1.24
C ARG A 21 -4.00 -9.21 2.35
N ILE A 22 -2.84 -8.56 2.26
CA ILE A 22 -1.77 -8.72 3.25
C ILE A 22 -2.12 -8.02 4.57
N SER A 23 -2.63 -6.80 4.50
CA SER A 23 -2.92 -5.99 5.69
C SER A 23 -4.23 -6.37 6.38
N GLY A 24 -5.14 -7.05 5.69
CA GLY A 24 -6.45 -7.43 6.23
C GLY A 24 -7.42 -6.25 6.42
N ILE A 25 -7.03 -5.05 6.03
CA ILE A 25 -7.86 -3.84 6.14
C ILE A 25 -9.08 -3.91 5.21
N SER A 26 -10.22 -3.43 5.69
CA SER A 26 -11.43 -3.36 4.87
C SER A 26 -11.28 -2.33 3.73
N ASP A 27 -11.99 -2.56 2.62
CA ASP A 27 -12.05 -1.57 1.53
C ASP A 27 -12.66 -0.23 2.02
N ALA A 28 -13.60 -0.32 2.97
CA ALA A 28 -14.23 0.85 3.57
C ALA A 28 -13.22 1.71 4.35
N ASP A 29 -12.40 1.10 5.19
CA ASP A 29 -11.35 1.81 5.95
C ASP A 29 -10.27 2.36 5.03
N LEU A 30 -9.88 1.61 4.00
CA LEU A 30 -8.96 2.11 2.98
C LEU A 30 -9.49 3.39 2.33
N LYS A 31 -10.76 3.39 1.90
CA LYS A 31 -11.37 4.53 1.22
C LYS A 31 -11.67 5.71 2.15
N LYS A 32 -12.08 5.45 3.39
CA LYS A 32 -12.55 6.48 4.33
C LYS A 32 -11.44 7.04 5.21
N LYS A 33 -10.48 6.21 5.63
CA LYS A 33 -9.43 6.56 6.61
C LYS A 33 -8.05 6.69 5.94
N VAL A 34 -7.68 5.75 5.07
CA VAL A 34 -6.30 5.65 4.55
C VAL A 34 -6.04 6.53 3.32
N TYR A 35 -6.77 6.36 2.22
CA TYR A 35 -6.56 7.11 0.99
C TYR A 35 -6.81 8.61 1.09
N PRO A 36 -7.71 9.12 1.96
CA PRO A 36 -7.84 10.55 2.18
C PRO A 36 -6.59 11.14 2.84
N ASN A 37 -5.90 10.39 3.71
CA ASN A 37 -4.72 10.86 4.43
C ASN A 37 -3.56 11.22 3.46
N ALA A 38 -3.21 12.51 3.42
CA ALA A 38 -2.19 13.05 2.51
C ALA A 38 -0.79 12.51 2.82
N GLU A 39 -0.46 12.34 4.11
CA GLU A 39 0.85 11.88 4.57
C GLU A 39 1.09 10.42 4.20
N PHE A 40 0.07 9.58 4.37
CA PHE A 40 0.09 8.18 3.94
C PHE A 40 0.41 8.06 2.45
N LYS A 41 -0.33 8.80 1.62
CA LYS A 41 -0.13 8.82 0.16
C LYS A 41 1.30 9.21 -0.19
N LYS A 42 1.85 10.24 0.45
CA LYS A 42 3.20 10.76 0.17
C LYS A 42 4.29 9.77 0.59
N ARG A 43 4.15 9.13 1.75
CA ARG A 43 5.22 8.29 2.35
C ARG A 43 5.25 6.86 1.82
N PHE A 44 4.08 6.29 1.57
CA PHE A 44 3.97 4.85 1.37
C PHE A 44 3.51 4.45 -0.03
N ILE A 45 2.89 5.35 -0.79
CA ILE A 45 2.49 5.06 -2.17
C ILE A 45 3.59 5.47 -3.16
N ARG A 46 3.98 4.54 -4.03
CA ARG A 46 4.95 4.75 -5.10
C ARG A 46 4.35 4.35 -6.45
N ARG A 47 4.70 5.11 -7.49
CA ARG A 47 4.57 4.70 -8.89
C ARG A 47 5.96 4.35 -9.40
N PHE A 48 6.13 3.12 -9.86
CA PHE A 48 7.39 2.69 -10.48
C PHE A 48 7.44 3.15 -11.94
N PRO A 49 8.63 3.50 -12.47
CA PRO A 49 8.79 3.83 -13.88
C PRO A 49 8.21 2.73 -14.78
N GLY A 50 7.45 3.12 -15.80
CA GLY A 50 6.81 2.18 -16.72
C GLY A 50 5.58 1.44 -16.16
N SER A 51 5.21 1.64 -14.90
CA SER A 51 3.98 1.07 -14.34
C SER A 51 2.81 2.06 -14.34
N ARG A 52 1.62 1.58 -14.72
CA ARG A 52 0.35 2.31 -14.56
C ARG A 52 -0.26 2.13 -13.17
N LYS A 53 0.22 1.14 -12.40
CA LYS A 53 -0.27 0.82 -11.06
C LYS A 53 0.40 1.68 -9.99
N ARG A 54 -0.28 1.79 -8.85
CA ARG A 54 0.27 2.31 -7.60
C ARG A 54 0.65 1.12 -6.73
N TYR A 55 1.73 1.28 -5.99
CA TYR A 55 2.23 0.27 -5.07
C TYR A 55 2.40 0.88 -3.69
N ILE A 56 2.18 0.08 -2.66
CA ILE A 56 2.19 0.48 -1.26
C ILE A 56 3.34 -0.26 -0.57
N LYS A 57 4.19 0.47 0.17
CA LYS A 57 5.22 -0.12 1.03
C LYS A 57 4.57 -0.91 2.15
N ILE A 58 4.64 -2.24 2.10
CA ILE A 58 3.80 -3.13 2.92
C ILE A 58 3.97 -2.84 4.41
N LYS A 59 5.12 -3.18 4.99
CA LYS A 59 5.33 -3.13 6.44
C LYS A 59 5.18 -1.70 7.01
N PRO A 60 5.86 -0.66 6.48
CA PRO A 60 5.74 0.69 7.02
C PRO A 60 4.33 1.29 6.89
N ALA A 61 3.57 0.89 5.86
CA ALA A 61 2.19 1.36 5.71
C ALA A 61 1.26 0.72 6.74
N ILE A 62 1.42 -0.58 7.02
CA ILE A 62 0.64 -1.29 8.03
C ILE A 62 0.89 -0.67 9.40
N ASP A 63 2.16 -0.48 9.77
CA ASP A 63 2.54 0.12 11.05
C ASP A 63 1.91 1.52 11.20
N TYR A 64 2.00 2.37 10.16
CA TYR A 64 1.41 3.70 10.19
C TYR A 64 -0.13 3.70 10.28
N ILE A 65 -0.79 2.77 9.58
CA ILE A 65 -2.26 2.65 9.64
C ILE A 65 -2.68 2.29 11.07
N TRP A 66 -2.00 1.32 11.68
CA TRP A 66 -2.28 0.88 13.04
C TRP A 66 -2.10 2.04 14.03
N ASP A 67 -0.93 2.66 14.03
CA ASP A 67 -0.55 3.67 15.03
C ASP A 67 -1.30 5.01 14.90
N TYR A 68 -1.76 5.37 13.70
CA TYR A 68 -2.23 6.76 13.44
C TYR A 68 -3.58 6.89 12.75
N LEU A 69 -4.10 5.84 12.09
CA LEU A 69 -5.34 5.93 11.31
C LEU A 69 -6.47 5.07 11.87
N LEU A 70 -6.13 4.05 12.67
CA LEU A 70 -7.10 3.16 13.30
C LEU A 70 -7.16 3.31 14.82
N GLU A 71 -6.18 3.93 15.49
CA GLU A 71 -6.34 4.33 16.90
C GLU A 71 -7.49 5.33 17.05
N GLY A 72 -8.59 4.87 17.65
CA GLY A 72 -9.85 5.61 17.76
C GLY A 72 -11.11 4.73 17.80
N GLU A 73 -10.99 3.41 17.66
CA GLU A 73 -12.04 2.42 17.98
C GLU A 73 -11.90 1.84 19.38
#